data_AF-A0A9D1WSJ1-F1
#
_entry.id   AF-A0A9D1WSJ1-F1
#
_cell.length_a   1.000
_cell.length_b   1.000
_cell.length_c   1.000
_cell.angle_alpha   90.00
_cell.angle_beta   90.00
_cell.angle_gamma   90.00
#
_symmetry.space_group_name_H-M   'P 1'
#
loop_
_entity.id
_entity.type
_entity.pdbx_description
1 polymer ?
#
loop_
_entity_poly.entity_id
_entity_poly.type
_entity_poly.pdbx_seq_one_letter_code
_entity_poly.pdbx_strand_id
1 'polypeptide(L)' 'MEFVSILFCFAVGLGMLLKPRTVWKLDQAWKSKGGEPTQLYLKVTRVMGGGLMLLSLIMLVVFARV' A
#
# COMPACT_ATOMS: atom_id res chain seq x y z
N MET A 1 -9.77 -13.67 12.83
CA MET A 1 -10.09 -12.48 12.02
C MET A 1 -8.87 -11.57 11.89
N GLU A 2 -8.19 -11.20 12.98
CA GLU A 2 -7.00 -10.33 13.00
C GLU A 2 -5.87 -10.71 12.02
N PHE A 3 -5.50 -12.00 11.95
CA PHE A 3 -4.44 -12.48 11.05
C PHE A 3 -4.76 -12.28 9.56
N VAL A 4 -6.03 -12.42 9.19
CA VAL A 4 -6.52 -12.21 7.82
C VAL A 4 -6.41 -10.73 7.45
N SER A 5 -6.74 -9.84 8.39
CA SER A 5 -6.61 -8.38 8.23
C SER A 5 -5.14 -7.96 8.04
N ILE A 6 -4.21 -8.55 8.81
CA ILE A 6 -2.76 -8.30 8.67
C ILE A 6 -2.26 -8.77 7.30
N LEU A 7 -2.68 -9.96 6.86
CA LEU A 7 -2.32 -10.48 5.53
C LEU A 7 -2.84 -9.60 4.40
N PHE A 8 -4.07 -9.10 4.55
CA PHE A 8 -4.68 -8.19 3.59
C PHE A 8 -3.92 -6.86 3.50
N CYS A 9 -3.59 -6.24 4.64
CA CYS A 9 -2.75 -5.03 4.67
C CYS A 9 -1.37 -5.25 4.04
N PHE A 10 -0.75 -6.41 4.28
CA PHE A 10 0.53 -6.77 3.67
C PHE A 10 0.42 -6.89 2.15
N ALA A 11 -0.62 -7.55 1.64
CA ALA A 11 -0.87 -7.69 0.21
C ALA A 11 -1.13 -6.32 -0.47
N VAL A 12 -1.87 -5.43 0.19
CA VAL A 12 -2.09 -4.05 -0.29
C VAL A 12 -0.78 -3.25 -0.32
N GLY A 13 0.03 -3.34 0.74
CA GLY A 13 1.36 -2.71 0.80
C GLY A 13 2.27 -3.20 -0.31
N LEU A 14 2.27 -4.51 -0.61
CA LEU A 14 3.00 -5.10 -1.73
C LEU A 14 2.54 -4.54 -3.08
N GLY A 15 1.23 -4.43 -3.28
CA GLY A 15 0.64 -3.85 -4.49
C GLY A 15 1.03 -2.39 -4.72
N MET A 16 1.05 -1.59 -3.65
CA MET A 16 1.53 -0.21 -3.67
C MET A 16 3.02 -0.09 -4.02
N LEU A 17 3.84 -1.06 -3.62
CA LEU A 17 5.28 -1.08 -3.92
C LEU A 17 5.58 -1.45 -5.37
N LEU A 18 4.94 -2.53 -5.85
CA LEU A 18 5.23 -3.14 -7.15
C LEU A 18 4.76 -2.24 -8.30
N LYS A 19 3.55 -1.68 -8.21
CA LYS A 19 3.01 -0.81 -9.26
C LYS A 19 2.26 0.40 -8.69
N PRO A 20 2.97 1.42 -8.20
CA PRO A 20 2.35 2.67 -7.72
C PRO A 20 1.56 3.39 -8.83
N ARG A 21 1.92 3.19 -10.11
CA ARG A 21 1.13 3.68 -11.26
C ARG A 21 -0.24 3.04 -11.38
N THR A 22 -0.39 1.76 -11.01
CA THR A 22 -1.69 1.07 -11.09
C THR A 22 -2.60 1.56 -9.97
N VAL A 23 -2.07 1.71 -8.76
CA VAL A 23 -2.79 2.30 -7.62
C VAL A 23 -3.25 3.72 -7.93
N TRP A 24 -2.36 4.52 -8.51
CA TRP A 24 -2.70 5.86 -8.95
C TRP A 24 -3.74 5.88 -10.07
N LYS A 25 -3.65 4.99 -11.06
CA LYS A 25 -4.67 4.86 -12.13
C LYS A 25 -6.03 4.49 -11.56
N LEU A 26 -6.08 3.70 -10.48
CA LEU A 26 -7.32 3.35 -9.81
C LEU A 26 -7.92 4.56 -9.06
N ASP A 27 -7.10 5.33 -8.33
CA ASP A 27 -7.55 6.58 -7.65
C ASP A 27 -8.05 7.61 -8.67
N GLN A 28 -7.38 7.70 -9.83
CA GLN A 28 -7.76 8.60 -10.91
C GLN A 28 -8.83 8.05 -11.85
N ALA A 29 -9.12 6.74 -11.83
CA ALA A 29 -10.33 6.23 -12.47
C ALA A 29 -11.57 6.67 -11.65
N TRP A 30 -11.42 6.83 -10.33
CA TRP A 30 -12.46 7.32 -9.46
C TRP A 30 -12.62 8.85 -9.52
N LYS A 31 -11.51 9.60 -9.62
CA LYS A 31 -11.54 11.06 -9.83
C LYS A 31 -11.55 11.36 -11.33
N SER A 32 -12.60 12.00 -11.83
CA SER A 32 -12.69 12.51 -13.22
C SER A 32 -11.72 13.69 -13.51
N LYS A 33 -10.46 13.58 -13.11
CA LYS A 33 -9.37 14.52 -13.37
C LYS A 33 -8.27 13.76 -14.11
N GLY A 34 -8.37 13.79 -15.44
CA GLY A 34 -7.32 13.27 -16.33
C GLY A 34 -6.07 14.15 -16.26
N GLY A 35 -5.05 13.69 -15.55
CA GLY A 35 -3.73 14.31 -15.51
C GLY A 35 -2.68 13.26 -15.19
N GLU A 36 -1.42 13.44 -15.55
CA GLU A 36 -0.36 12.44 -15.34
C GLU A 36 0.05 12.27 -13.87
N PRO A 37 0.55 11.08 -13.47
CA PRO A 37 1.01 10.87 -12.10
C PRO A 37 2.23 11.77 -11.82
N THR A 38 2.09 12.68 -10.86
CA THR A 38 3.23 13.49 -10.41
C THR A 38 4.33 12.58 -9.84
N GLN A 39 5.59 12.87 -10.16
CA GLN A 39 6.76 12.15 -9.64
C GLN A 39 6.78 12.08 -8.10
N LEU A 40 6.27 13.13 -7.43
CA LEU A 40 6.07 13.17 -5.98
C LEU A 40 5.06 12.11 -5.50
N TYR A 41 3.91 12.00 -6.17
CA TYR A 41 2.89 11.01 -5.81
C TYR A 41 3.47 9.59 -5.88
N LEU A 42 4.15 9.24 -6.98
CA LEU A 42 4.74 7.91 -7.14
C LEU A 42 5.78 7.57 -6.06
N LYS A 43 6.60 8.55 -5.65
CA LYS A 43 7.56 8.39 -4.55
C LYS A 43 6.84 8.22 -3.22
N VAL A 44 5.85 9.07 -2.91
CA VAL A 44 5.09 9.01 -1.67
C VAL A 44 4.31 7.70 -1.56
N THR A 45 3.65 7.24 -2.62
CA THR A 45 2.92 5.96 -2.64
C THR A 45 3.86 4.78 -2.39
N ARG A 46 5.07 4.81 -2.96
CA ARG A 46 6.06 3.74 -2.74
C ARG A 46 6.60 3.75 -1.31
N VAL A 47 6.85 4.93 -0.73
CA VAL A 47 7.29 5.08 0.68
C VAL A 47 6.18 4.67 1.64
N MET A 48 4.93 5.09 1.40
CA MET A 48 3.76 4.69 2.19
C MET A 48 3.52 3.17 2.10
N GLY A 49 3.58 2.60 0.89
CA GLY A 49 3.45 1.15 0.70
C GLY A 49 4.53 0.37 1.46
N GLY A 50 5.78 0.85 1.44
CA GLY A 50 6.89 0.26 2.18
C GLY A 50 6.68 0.36 3.69
N GLY A 51 6.25 1.52 4.17
CA GLY A 51 5.88 1.73 5.58
C GLY A 51 4.75 0.80 6.02
N LEU A 52 3.72 0.64 5.19
CA LEU A 52 2.59 -0.26 5.46
C LEU A 52 3.04 -1.73 5.54
N MET A 53 3.94 -2.16 4.66
CA MET A 53 4.50 -3.52 4.73
C MET A 53 5.30 -3.74 6.02
N LEU A 54 6.16 -2.80 6.39
CA LEU A 54 6.95 -2.87 7.62
C LEU A 54 6.04 -2.94 8.85
N LEU A 55 5.02 -2.10 8.90
CA LEU A 55 4.08 -2.05 10.02
C LEU A 55 3.27 -3.35 10.14
N SER A 56 2.86 -3.91 9.00
CA SER A 56 2.18 -5.21 8.94
C SER A 56 3.09 -6.35 9.42
N LEU A 57 4.39 -6.30 9.09
CA LEU A 57 5.37 -7.29 9.54
C LEU A 57 5.59 -7.21 11.06
N ILE A 58 5.70 -5.99 11.61
CA ILE A 58 5.83 -5.76 13.06
C ILE A 58 4.60 -6.29 13.79
N MET A 59 3.40 -5.96 13.32
CA MET A 59 2.15 -6.47 13.88
C MET A 59 2.10 -7.99 13.86
N LEU A 60 2.53 -8.63 12.76
CA LEU A 60 2.57 -10.08 12.65
C LEU A 60 3.51 -10.71 13.68
N VAL A 61 4.71 -10.14 13.87
CA VAL A 61 5.68 -10.63 14.87
C VAL A 61 5.15 -10.45 16.28
N VAL A 62 4.51 -9.32 16.60
CA VAL A 62 3.90 -9.07 17.91
C VAL A 62 2.77 -10.05 18.18
N PHE A 63 1.84 -10.23 17.23
CA PHE A 63 0.72 -11.16 17.38
C PHE A 63 1.15 -12.63 17.42
N ALA A 64 2.22 -13.00 16.73
CA ALA A 64 2.75 -14.38 16.77
C ALA A 64 3.47 -14.70 18.10
N ARG A 65 3.73 -13.70 18.95
CA ARG A 65 4.41 -13.83 20.25
C ARG A 65 3.45 -13.73 21.44
N VAL A 66 2.16 -13.48 21.19
CA VAL A 66 1.08 -13.39 22.19
C VAL A 66 0.24 -14.65 22.11
#